data_AF-A0A952L7V1-F1
#
_entry.id   AF-A0A952L7V1-F1
#
_cell.length_a   1.000
_cell.length_b   1.000
_cell.length_c   1.000
_cell.angle_alpha   90.00
_cell.angle_beta   90.00
_cell.angle_gamma   90.00
#
_symmetry.space_group_name_H-M   'P 1'
#
loop_
_entity.id
_entity.type
_entity.pdbx_description
1 polymer ?
#
loop_
_entity_poly.entity_id
_entity_poly.type
_entity_poly.pdbx_seq_one_letter_code
_entity_poly.pdbx_strand_id
1 'polypeptide(L)' 'TTPDGQTDLLVYHARNYRDIIGDPLNDPNRHARVQAFGWRADGFPEFGTPVADGPYSL' A
#
# COMPACT_ATOMS: atom_id res chain seq x y z
N THR A 1 -9.89 6.05 -4.94
CA THR A 1 -9.66 6.33 -6.37
C THR A 1 -8.87 7.61 -6.53
N THR A 2 -8.17 7.79 -7.65
CA THR A 2 -7.56 9.06 -8.06
C THR A 2 -8.63 10.15 -8.24
N PRO A 3 -8.28 11.45 -8.21
CA PRO A 3 -9.28 12.54 -8.30
C PRO A 3 -10.13 12.53 -9.58
N ASP A 4 -9.61 11.97 -10.68
CA ASP A 4 -10.34 11.78 -11.95
C ASP A 4 -11.26 10.54 -11.94
N GLY A 5 -11.23 9.74 -10.88
CA GLY A 5 -12.03 8.54 -10.72
C GLY A 5 -11.57 7.33 -11.54
N GLN A 6 -10.45 7.42 -12.27
CA GLN A 6 -10.05 6.37 -13.24
C GLN A 6 -9.19 5.26 -12.63
N THR A 7 -8.43 5.54 -11.58
CA THR A 7 -7.51 4.57 -10.95
C THR A 7 -7.96 4.26 -9.53
N ASP A 8 -8.17 2.98 -9.23
CA ASP A 8 -8.38 2.52 -7.87
C ASP A 8 -7.07 2.54 -7.07
N LEU A 9 -7.19 2.90 -5.79
CA LEU A 9 -6.05 3.06 -4.89
C LEU A 9 -6.23 2.13 -3.70
N LEU A 10 -5.20 1.33 -3.42
CA LEU A 10 -5.09 0.53 -2.20
C LEU A 10 -4.47 1.42 -1.11
N VAL A 11 -5.23 1.66 -0.04
CA VAL A 11 -4.73 2.34 1.17
C VAL A 11 -4.47 1.28 2.23
N TYR A 12 -3.25 1.24 2.77
CA TYR A 12 -2.81 0.21 3.71
C TYR A 12 -1.77 0.76 4.68
N HIS A 13 -1.35 -0.05 5.66
CA HIS A 13 -0.21 0.29 6.51
C HIS A 13 0.91 -0.73 6.37
N ALA A 14 2.16 -0.29 6.50
CA ALA A 14 3.33 -1.16 6.58
C ALA A 14 4.44 -0.52 7.43
N ARG A 15 5.43 -1.34 7.78
CA ARG A 15 6.73 -0.90 8.34
C ARG A 15 7.80 -1.07 7.27
N ASN A 16 8.87 -0.29 7.33
CA ASN A 16 10.03 -0.43 6.44
C ASN A 16 11.13 -1.35 7.04
N TYR A 17 10.82 -2.08 8.12
CA TYR A 17 11.68 -3.08 8.73
C TYR A 17 10.88 -4.32 9.11
N ARG A 18 11.59 -5.46 9.19
CA ARG A 18 11.01 -6.79 9.45
C ARG A 18 10.87 -7.07 10.93
N ASP A 19 11.95 -6.91 11.68
CA ASP A 19 12.05 -7.37 13.06
C ASP A 19 11.67 -6.24 14.03
N ILE A 20 10.76 -6.52 14.94
CA ILE A 20 10.29 -5.58 15.96
C ILE A 20 10.91 -5.99 17.30
N ILE A 21 11.49 -5.02 18.02
CA ILE A 21 11.98 -5.23 19.37
C ILE A 21 10.90 -4.79 20.35
N GLY A 22 10.36 -5.74 21.14
CA GLY A 22 9.27 -5.50 22.09
C GLY A 22 7.88 -5.82 21.52
N ASP A 23 6.84 -5.25 22.14
CA ASP A 23 5.45 -5.47 21.74
C ASP A 23 5.09 -4.65 20.47
N PRO A 24 4.68 -5.29 19.35
CA PRO A 24 4.27 -4.61 18.12
C PRO A 24 3.13 -3.60 18.27
N LEU A 25 2.30 -3.71 19.33
CA LEU A 25 1.24 -2.76 19.63
C LEU A 25 1.81 -1.40 20.08
N ASN A 26 2.95 -1.42 20.78
CA ASN A 26 3.62 -0.21 21.30
C ASN A 26 4.64 0.38 20.31
N ASP A 27 4.97 -0.35 19.24
CA ASP A 27 5.79 0.14 18.14
C ASP A 27 4.97 1.08 17.22
N PRO A 28 5.31 2.38 17.14
CA PRO A 28 4.49 3.38 16.46
C PRO A 28 4.73 3.44 14.95
N ASN A 29 5.65 2.67 14.37
CA ASN A 29 6.17 2.91 13.02
C ASN A 29 5.37 2.21 11.91
N ARG A 30 4.08 1.93 12.14
CA ARG A 30 3.16 1.61 11.04
C ARG A 30 2.81 2.90 10.33
N HIS A 31 3.22 3.02 9.07
CA HIS A 31 2.91 4.18 8.25
C HIS A 31 1.81 3.86 7.27
N ALA A 32 0.88 4.80 7.08
CA ALA A 32 -0.11 4.72 6.01
C ALA A 32 0.60 4.87 4.65
N ARG A 33 0.22 4.03 3.70
CA ARG A 33 0.74 3.98 2.32
C ARG A 33 -0.43 3.91 1.35
N VAL A 34 -0.17 4.34 0.12
CA VAL A 34 -1.12 4.29 -0.98
C VAL A 34 -0.43 3.82 -2.25
N GLN A 35 -1.08 2.94 -3.02
CA GLN A 35 -0.62 2.55 -4.36
C GLN A 35 -1.79 2.27 -5.29
N ALA A 36 -1.59 2.47 -6.59
CA ALA A 36 -2.54 2.02 -7.61
C ALA A 36 -2.56 0.49 -7.69
N PHE A 37 -3.71 -0.08 -8.05
CA PHE A 37 -3.83 -1.49 -8.38
C PHE A 37 -4.73 -1.70 -9.61
N GLY A 38 -4.61 -2.87 -10.24
CA GLY A 38 -5.36 -3.23 -11.44
C GLY A 38 -6.46 -4.25 -11.18
N TRP A 39 -7.26 -4.53 -12.20
CA TRP A 39 -8.29 -5.57 -12.18
C TRP A 39 -8.02 -6.59 -13.28
N ARG A 40 -8.14 -7.88 -12.95
CA ARG A 40 -8.13 -8.95 -13.94
C ARG A 40 -9.41 -8.94 -14.78
N ALA A 41 -9.37 -9.65 -15.90
CA ALA A 41 -10.53 -9.86 -16.76
C ALA A 41 -11.72 -10.55 -16.05
N ASP A 42 -11.46 -11.34 -14.99
CA ASP A 42 -12.48 -11.99 -14.16
C ASP A 42 -13.04 -11.07 -13.05
N GLY A 43 -12.62 -9.80 -13.01
CA GLY A 43 -13.05 -8.83 -12.01
C GLY A 43 -12.37 -8.98 -10.64
N PHE A 44 -11.35 -9.84 -10.51
CA PHE A 44 -10.57 -9.93 -9.28
C PHE A 44 -9.46 -8.86 -9.25
N PRO A 45 -9.21 -8.21 -8.11
CA PRO A 45 -8.18 -7.17 -8.01
C PRO A 45 -6.77 -7.75 -7.99
N GLU A 46 -5.84 -7.12 -8.70
CA GLU A 46 -4.41 -7.41 -8.67
C GLU A 46 -3.66 -6.33 -7.90
N PHE A 47 -3.49 -6.54 -6.60
CA PHE A 47 -2.81 -5.57 -5.72
C PHE A 47 -1.29 -5.49 -5.97
N GLY A 48 -0.69 -6.53 -6.54
CA GLY A 48 0.75 -6.66 -6.68
C GLY A 48 1.47 -6.75 -5.33
N THR A 49 2.68 -6.22 -5.26
CA THR A 49 3.48 -6.12 -4.03
C THR A 49 3.57 -4.67 -3.54
N PRO A 50 3.85 -4.42 -2.25
CA PRO A 50 4.14 -3.07 -1.76
C PRO A 50 5.28 -2.44 -2.55
N VAL A 51 5.04 -1.27 -3.15
CA VAL A 51 6.07 -0.53 -3.89
C VAL A 51 7.11 0.08 -2.93
N ALA A 52 8.29 0.44 -3.44
CA ALA A 52 9.33 1.12 -2.65
C ALA A 52 8.87 2.51 -2.18
N ASP A 53 9.49 3.03 -1.13
CA ASP A 53 9.26 4.41 -0.69
C ASP A 53 9.77 5.40 -1.74
N GLY A 54 9.01 6.46 -1.97
CA GLY A 54 9.37 7.49 -2.95
C GLY A 54 8.14 8.19 -3.54
N PRO A 55 8.38 9.16 -4.44
CA PRO A 55 7.30 9.78 -5.18
C PRO A 55 6.61 8.73 -6.06
N TYR A 56 5.29 8.83 -6.14
CA TYR A 56 4.51 8.11 -7.14
C TYR A 56 4.64 8.84 -8.48
N SER A 57 5.00 8.12 -9.54
CA SER A 57 5.01 8.62 -10.92
C SER A 57 3.96 7.86 -11.72
N LEU A 58 3.18 8.58 -12.51
CA LEU A 58 2.29 8.04 -13.54
C LEU A 58 3.08 7.67 -14.79
#